data_AF-A0A9E5DYR8-F1
#
_entry.id   AF-A0A9E5DYR8-F1
#
_cell.length_a   1.000
_cell.length_b   1.000
_cell.length_c   1.000
_cell.angle_alpha   90.00
_cell.angle_beta   90.00
_cell.angle_gamma   90.00
#
_symmetry.space_group_name_H-M   'P 1'
#
loop_
_entity.id
_entity.type
_entity.pdbx_description
1 polymer ?
#
loop_
_entity_poly.entity_id
_entity_poly.type
_entity_poly.pdbx_seq_one_letter_code
_entity_poly.pdbx_strand_id
1 'polypeptide(L)'
;MRDVVPRDSRPTGDSVAQESSPVPVLYPTEESAPATWKVGDVILDLYEVKQVHEGGNMGLVYRVHHKGWNMDLAVKSPRPEYFETEAQKEDF
;
A
#
# COMPACT_ATOMS: atom_id res chain seq x y z
N MET A 1 -43.95 -45.77 -11.39
CA MET A 1 -43.43 -45.62 -10.02
C MET A 1 -42.48 -44.43 -10.06
N ARG A 2 -42.82 -43.33 -9.38
CA ARG A 2 -42.09 -42.05 -9.44
C ARG A 2 -41.29 -41.92 -8.16
N ASP A 3 -39.97 -41.99 -8.25
CA ASP A 3 -39.09 -41.67 -7.12
C ASP A 3 -38.77 -40.17 -7.16
N VAL A 4 -39.28 -39.46 -6.14
CA VAL A 4 -39.05 -38.04 -5.90
C VAL A 4 -37.75 -37.90 -5.13
N VAL A 5 -36.75 -37.24 -5.72
CA VAL A 5 -35.49 -36.90 -5.05
C VAL A 5 -35.70 -35.68 -4.15
N PRO A 6 -35.19 -35.64 -2.90
CA PRO A 6 -35.37 -34.49 -2.02
C PRO A 6 -34.54 -33.28 -2.49
N ARG A 7 -35.15 -32.09 -2.47
CA ARG A 7 -34.46 -30.80 -2.63
C ARG A 7 -33.57 -30.56 -1.41
N ASP A 8 -32.26 -30.68 -1.59
CA ASP A 8 -31.28 -30.23 -0.61
C ASP A 8 -31.04 -28.72 -0.81
N SER A 9 -31.60 -27.94 0.09
CA SER A 9 -31.44 -26.48 0.15
C SER A 9 -30.03 -26.15 0.62
N ARG A 10 -29.13 -25.77 -0.30
CA ARG A 10 -27.86 -25.17 0.10
C ARG A 10 -28.11 -23.75 0.60
N PRO A 11 -27.55 -23.36 1.77
CA PRO A 11 -27.57 -21.97 2.17
C PRO A 11 -26.57 -21.22 1.29
N THR A 12 -27.06 -20.32 0.42
CA THR A 12 -26.22 -19.27 -0.17
C THR A 12 -25.91 -18.27 0.94
N GLY A 13 -24.96 -18.62 1.80
CA GLY A 13 -24.22 -17.63 2.56
C GLY A 13 -23.27 -16.96 1.58
N ASP A 14 -23.77 -15.97 0.84
CA ASP A 14 -22.89 -15.03 0.15
C ASP A 14 -22.12 -14.28 1.24
N SER A 15 -20.91 -14.78 1.43
CA SER A 15 -19.86 -14.26 2.27
C SER A 15 -19.82 -12.75 2.10
N VAL A 16 -20.17 -12.03 3.17
CA VAL A 16 -19.84 -10.61 3.29
C VAL A 16 -18.33 -10.55 3.09
N ALA A 17 -17.89 -10.09 1.91
CA ALA A 17 -16.52 -9.70 1.69
C ALA A 17 -16.25 -8.61 2.72
N GLN A 18 -15.51 -9.01 3.76
CA GLN A 18 -15.09 -8.13 4.82
C GLN A 18 -14.09 -7.18 4.17
N GLU A 19 -14.59 -6.11 3.58
CA GLU A 19 -13.78 -4.97 3.15
C GLU A 19 -13.28 -4.32 4.44
N SER A 20 -12.24 -4.93 5.00
CA SER A 20 -11.45 -4.34 6.07
C SER A 20 -10.83 -3.10 5.47
N SER A 21 -11.56 -1.98 5.50
CA SER A 21 -10.99 -0.66 5.25
C SER A 21 -9.70 -0.60 6.06
N PRO A 22 -8.52 -0.59 5.42
CA PRO A 22 -7.29 -0.56 6.16
C PRO A 22 -7.30 0.76 6.93
N VAL A 23 -7.27 0.67 8.25
CA VAL A 23 -7.07 1.84 9.10
C VAL A 23 -5.75 2.47 8.62
N PRO A 24 -5.72 3.77 8.29
CA PRO A 24 -4.51 4.40 7.81
C PRO A 24 -3.43 4.26 8.88
N VAL A 25 -2.29 3.68 8.50
CA VAL A 25 -1.16 3.51 9.42
C VAL A 25 -0.40 4.84 9.45
N LEU A 26 -0.29 5.43 10.64
CA LEU A 26 0.32 6.74 10.83
C LEU A 26 1.76 6.60 11.32
N TYR A 27 2.67 7.35 10.71
CA TYR A 27 4.08 7.44 11.08
C TYR A 27 4.42 8.91 11.32
N PRO A 28 4.21 9.43 12.54
CA PRO A 28 4.28 10.87 12.81
C PRO A 28 5.71 11.43 12.76
N THR A 29 6.74 10.59 12.87
CA THR A 29 8.15 10.99 12.81
C THR A 29 8.94 10.17 11.80
N GLU A 30 10.09 10.71 11.38
CA GLU A 30 10.98 10.07 10.40
C GLU A 30 11.51 8.72 10.88
N GLU A 31 11.82 8.58 12.18
CA GLU A 31 12.34 7.34 12.76
C GLU A 31 11.31 6.22 12.80
N SER A 32 10.02 6.58 12.84
CA SER A 32 8.93 5.60 12.83
C SER A 32 8.60 5.11 11.42
N ALA A 33 8.95 5.88 10.39
CA ALA A 33 8.58 5.60 9.02
C ALA A 33 9.37 4.39 8.48
N PRO A 34 8.69 3.40 7.87
CA PRO A 34 9.38 2.24 7.30
C PRO A 34 10.13 2.64 6.03
N ALA A 35 11.17 1.87 5.69
CA ALA A 35 11.94 2.06 4.46
C ALA A 35 11.11 1.81 3.18
N THR A 36 9.98 1.12 3.28
CA THR A 36 9.05 0.87 2.17
C THR A 36 7.64 1.20 2.62
N TRP A 37 6.93 2.00 1.82
CA TRP A 37 5.59 2.47 2.14
C TRP A 37 4.51 1.68 1.40
N LYS A 38 3.32 1.64 1.97
CA LYS A 38 2.14 0.98 1.41
C LYS A 38 1.02 1.99 1.17
N VAL A 39 0.11 1.66 0.26
CA VAL A 39 -1.09 2.49 0.03
C VAL A 39 -1.89 2.59 1.33
N GLY A 40 -2.26 3.81 1.71
CA GLY A 40 -2.95 4.13 2.95
C GLY A 40 -2.04 4.55 4.11
N ASP A 41 -0.72 4.37 3.99
CA ASP A 41 0.23 4.91 4.98
C ASP A 41 0.22 6.44 4.96
N VAL A 42 0.35 7.05 6.13
CA VAL A 42 0.51 8.50 6.28
C VAL A 42 1.85 8.79 6.95
N ILE A 43 2.76 9.39 6.19
CA ILE A 43 4.13 9.69 6.60
C ILE A 43 4.19 11.14 7.09
N LEU A 44 4.78 11.36 8.27
CA LEU A 44 4.91 12.66 8.95
C LEU A 44 3.57 13.38 9.13
N ASP A 45 2.48 12.62 9.26
CA ASP A 45 1.09 13.10 9.23
C ASP A 45 0.69 13.91 7.98
N LEU A 46 1.56 13.98 6.98
CA LEU A 46 1.54 14.96 5.88
C LEU A 46 1.40 14.31 4.50
N TYR A 47 2.09 13.19 4.28
CA TYR A 47 2.14 12.49 3.00
C TYR A 47 1.30 11.22 3.07
N GLU A 48 0.12 11.23 2.48
CA GLU A 48 -0.71 10.02 2.38
C GLU A 48 -0.36 9.26 1.09
N VAL A 49 0.04 7.99 1.20
CA VAL A 49 0.40 7.18 0.05
C VAL A 49 -0.85 6.69 -0.68
N LYS A 50 -1.00 7.11 -1.94
CA LYS A 50 -2.15 6.77 -2.79
C LYS A 50 -1.86 5.65 -3.78
N GLN A 51 -0.60 5.49 -4.19
CA GLN A 51 -0.18 4.46 -5.14
C GLN A 51 1.31 4.16 -5.02
N VAL A 52 1.69 2.91 -5.26
CA VAL A 52 3.08 2.47 -5.38
C VAL A 52 3.34 2.06 -6.83
N HIS A 53 4.42 2.56 -7.42
CA HIS A 53 4.90 2.18 -8.74
C HIS A 53 6.26 1.49 -8.61
N GLU A 54 6.28 0.19 -8.90
CA GLU A 54 7.47 -0.66 -8.79
C GLU A 54 8.26 -0.78 -10.11
N GLY A 55 7.73 -0.21 -11.20
CA GLY A 55 8.19 -0.41 -12.59
C GLY A 55 9.50 0.27 -12.99
N GLY A 56 10.40 0.62 -12.07
CA GLY A 56 11.67 1.29 -12.35
C GLY A 56 12.90 0.48 -11.93
N ASN A 57 13.98 0.56 -12.71
CA ASN A 57 15.24 -0.14 -12.43
C ASN A 57 16.04 0.48 -11.26
N MET A 58 15.78 1.75 -10.94
CA MET A 58 16.56 2.58 -10.01
C MET A 58 15.80 3.04 -8.74
N GLY A 59 14.59 2.57 -8.49
CA GLY A 59 13.82 3.01 -7.33
C GLY A 59 12.32 2.74 -7.41
N LEU A 60 11.68 2.89 -6.27
CA LEU A 60 10.23 2.92 -6.09
C LEU A 60 9.74 4.35 -6.31
N VAL A 61 8.60 4.52 -6.97
CA VAL A 61 7.93 5.82 -7.07
C VAL A 61 6.59 5.71 -6.38
N TYR A 62 6.35 6.56 -5.38
CA TYR A 62 5.09 6.67 -4.68
C TYR A 62 4.31 7.88 -5.18
N ARG A 63 3.03 7.69 -5.52
CA ARG A 63 2.10 8.83 -5.61
C ARG A 63 1.57 9.10 -4.21
N VAL A 64 1.83 10.29 -3.71
CA VAL A 64 1.38 10.72 -2.38
C VAL A 64 0.51 11.97 -2.48
N HIS A 65 -0.45 12.10 -1.57
CA HIS A 65 -1.19 13.35 -1.40
C HIS A 65 -0.57 14.15 -0.25
N HIS A 66 -0.10 15.36 -0.55
CA HIS A 66 0.48 16.26 0.45
C HIS A 66 -0.62 17.14 1.07
N LYS A 67 -1.02 16.84 2.31
CA LYS A 67 -2.18 17.48 2.96
C LYS A 67 -2.06 19.00 3.11
N GLY A 68 -0.86 19.52 3.34
CA GLY A 68 -0.64 20.96 3.50
C GLY A 68 -0.70 21.76 2.20
N TRP A 69 -0.43 21.11 1.07
CA TRP A 69 -0.45 21.74 -0.26
C TRP A 69 -1.71 21.35 -1.04
N ASN A 70 -2.43 20.33 -0.55
CA ASN A 70 -3.63 19.79 -1.16
C ASN A 70 -3.41 19.36 -2.63
N MET A 71 -2.31 18.67 -2.88
CA MET A 71 -1.98 18.17 -4.22
C MET A 71 -1.22 16.85 -4.16
N ASP A 72 -1.22 16.15 -5.29
CA ASP A 72 -0.48 14.90 -5.43
C ASP A 72 0.95 15.17 -5.89
N LEU A 73 1.90 14.45 -5.27
CA LEU A 73 3.32 14.50 -5.56
C LEU A 73 3.83 13.09 -5.92
N ALA A 74 4.92 13.04 -6.69
CA ALA A 74 5.68 11.82 -6.91
C ALA A 74 6.91 11.83 -6.01
N VAL A 75 7.00 10.86 -5.09
CA VAL A 75 8.18 10.64 -4.25
C VAL A 75 8.97 9.48 -4.84
N LYS A 76 10.21 9.73 -5.26
CA LYS A 76 11.13 8.68 -5.70
C LYS A 76 11.98 8.26 -4.51
N SER A 77 11.91 6.99 -4.15
CA SER A 77 12.73 6.39 -3.11
C SER A 77 13.64 5.34 -3.77
N PRO A 78 14.96 5.41 -3.60
CA PRO A 78 15.84 4.34 -4.03
C PRO A 78 15.46 3.02 -3.35
N ARG A 79 15.65 1.89 -4.04
CA ARG A 79 15.39 0.61 -3.38
C ARG A 79 16.45 0.37 -2.30
N PRO A 80 16.08 -0.21 -1.14
CA PRO A 80 17.04 -0.46 -0.05
C PRO A 80 18.25 -1.27 -0.51
N GLU A 81 18.06 -2.19 -1.46
CA GLU A 81 19.13 -3.03 -2.02
C GLU A 81 20.23 -2.24 -2.75
N TYR A 82 19.95 -0.99 -3.15
CA TYR A 82 20.94 -0.09 -3.76
C TYR A 82 21.58 0.87 -2.76
N PHE A 83 21.31 0.77 -1.46
CA PHE A 83 21.87 1.65 -0.43
C PHE A 83 22.69 0.89 0.62
N GLU A 84 23.08 -0.35 0.32
CA GLU A 84 23.83 -1.22 1.22
C GLU A 84 25.31 -0.80 1.36
N THR A 85 25.88 -0.12 0.37
CA THR A 85 27.29 0.29 0.37
C THR A 85 27.45 1.80 0.13
N GLU A 86 28.48 2.40 0.72
CA GLU A 86 28.80 3.83 0.56
C GLU A 86 29.01 4.21 -0.91
N ALA A 87 29.58 3.31 -1.73
CA ALA A 87 29.77 3.53 -3.17
C ALA A 87 28.45 3.66 -3.94
N GLN A 88 27.38 2.98 -3.51
CA GLN A 88 26.08 3.09 -4.16
C GLN A 88 25.31 4.35 -3.74
N LYS A 89 25.68 4.98 -2.62
CA LYS A 89 25.12 6.26 -2.17
C LYS A 89 25.61 7.44 -2.99
N GLU A 90 26.81 7.35 -3.59
CA GLU A 90 27.39 8.40 -4.42
C GLU A 90 26.70 8.57 -5.79
N ASP A 91 25.91 7.57 -6.22
CA ASP A 91 25.21 7.57 -7.51
C ASP A 91 23.81 8.22 -7.48
N PHE A 92 23.40 8.83 -6.35
CA PHE A 92 22.09 9.45 -6.13
C PHE A 92 22.18 10.87 -5.56
#